data_AF-A0A7S2VLS9-F1
#
_entry.id   AF-A0A7S2VLS9-F1
#
_cell.length_a   1.000
_cell.length_b   1.000
_cell.length_c   1.000
_cell.angle_alpha   90.00
_cell.angle_beta   90.00
_cell.angle_gamma   90.00
#
_symmetry.space_group_name_H-M   'P 1'
#
loop_
_entity.id
_entity.type
_entity.pdbx_description
1 polymer ?
#
loop_
_entity_poly.entity_id
_entity_poly.type
_entity_poly.pdbx_seq_one_letter_code
_entity_poly.pdbx_strand_id
1 'polypeptide(L)'
;NVPDLSYDVDGDGGVGPTDYFIGKQFGAERDLRMTAAEQQRAVDALEAGWLDKYSFGHEQAGALKPFPVQQRHGRIITVDNAHELADAFPPHPQSSVSPRFATQQDMRMQRKTERRNRSAALNDAWEARNPRLVPEPEHAQEFHVASPPMTNIAQ
;
A
#
# COMPACT_ATOMS: atom_id res chain seq x y z
N ASN A 1 -9.01 39.32 -21.25
CA ASN A 1 -8.01 40.39 -21.39
C ASN A 1 -6.74 39.80 -21.96
N VAL A 2 -6.40 40.16 -23.19
CA VAL A 2 -5.17 39.74 -23.86
C VAL A 2 -4.07 40.74 -23.44
N PRO A 3 -2.88 40.29 -23.03
CA PRO A 3 -1.75 41.18 -22.77
C PRO A 3 -1.42 42.04 -23.99
N ASP A 4 -0.96 43.28 -23.75
CA ASP A 4 -0.51 44.16 -24.82
C ASP A 4 0.84 43.69 -25.37
N LEU A 5 1.08 43.90 -26.68
CA LEU A 5 2.30 43.47 -27.36
C LEU A 5 3.57 44.14 -26.81
N SER A 6 3.45 45.26 -26.09
CA SER A 6 4.57 45.88 -25.39
C SER A 6 5.22 44.99 -24.31
N TYR A 7 4.53 43.91 -23.91
CA TYR A 7 5.09 42.89 -23.01
C TYR A 7 5.90 41.81 -23.72
N ASP A 8 5.95 41.78 -25.05
CA ASP A 8 6.80 40.87 -25.82
C ASP A 8 8.27 41.35 -25.68
N VAL A 9 9.01 40.74 -24.74
CA VAL A 9 10.38 41.15 -24.38
C VAL A 9 11.42 40.35 -25.17
N ASP A 10 11.10 39.14 -25.62
CA ASP A 10 11.99 38.28 -26.41
C ASP A 10 11.80 38.45 -27.92
N GLY A 11 10.73 39.11 -28.36
CA GLY A 11 10.48 39.53 -29.74
C GLY A 11 9.95 38.39 -30.61
N ASP A 12 9.33 37.37 -30.03
CA ASP A 12 8.81 36.21 -30.75
C ASP A 12 7.46 36.47 -31.45
N GLY A 13 6.88 37.66 -31.25
CA GLY A 13 5.63 38.10 -31.83
C GLY A 13 4.39 37.70 -31.02
N GLY A 14 4.58 37.10 -29.85
CA GLY A 14 3.55 36.75 -28.88
C GLY A 14 3.88 37.28 -27.48
N VAL A 15 2.93 37.20 -26.57
CA VAL A 15 3.19 37.45 -25.14
C VAL A 15 2.94 36.15 -24.39
N GLY A 16 4.02 35.45 -24.08
CA GLY A 16 3.98 34.24 -23.28
C GLY A 16 3.74 34.52 -21.79
N PRO A 17 3.54 33.47 -20.98
CA PRO A 17 3.45 33.61 -19.53
C PRO A 17 4.71 34.22 -18.91
N THR A 18 5.88 33.88 -19.47
CA THR A 18 7.20 34.38 -19.01
C THR A 18 7.34 35.87 -19.31
N ASP A 19 7.01 36.31 -20.52
CA ASP A 19 7.10 37.71 -20.94
C ASP A 19 6.14 38.58 -20.14
N TYR A 20 4.94 38.06 -19.89
CA TYR A 20 3.96 38.72 -19.04
C TYR A 20 4.45 38.87 -17.59
N PHE A 21 5.12 37.86 -17.03
CA PHE A 21 5.71 37.91 -15.70
C PHE A 21 6.83 38.96 -15.62
N ILE A 22 7.76 38.94 -16.58
CA ILE A 22 8.86 39.90 -16.67
C ILE A 22 8.29 41.31 -16.79
N GLY A 23 7.38 41.51 -17.73
CA GLY A 23 6.77 42.80 -17.99
C GLY A 23 6.06 43.40 -16.79
N LYS A 24 5.41 42.57 -15.97
CA LYS A 24 4.78 43.03 -14.71
C LYS A 24 5.77 43.45 -13.65
N GLN A 25 6.99 42.93 -13.66
CA GLN A 25 8.01 43.28 -12.69
C GLN A 25 8.68 44.61 -13.02
N PHE A 26 8.82 44.94 -14.31
CA PHE A 26 9.50 46.15 -14.78
C PHE A 26 8.54 47.30 -15.12
N GLY A 27 7.26 47.01 -15.38
CA GLY A 27 6.22 48.03 -15.56
C GLY A 27 5.85 48.69 -14.23
N ALA A 28 6.10 49.99 -14.11
CA ALA A 28 5.74 50.77 -12.92
C ALA A 28 4.26 51.19 -12.93
N GLU A 29 3.66 51.30 -14.12
CA GLU A 29 2.32 51.80 -14.32
C GLU A 29 1.23 50.70 -14.36
N ARG A 30 0.01 51.07 -13.97
CA ARG A 30 -1.17 50.19 -13.89
C ARG A 30 -1.97 50.13 -15.19
N ASP A 31 -1.46 50.74 -16.24
CA ASP A 31 -2.07 50.89 -17.56
C ASP A 31 -1.97 49.63 -18.45
N LEU A 32 -1.41 48.53 -17.92
CA LEU A 32 -1.29 47.24 -18.60
C LEU A 32 -0.47 47.31 -19.90
N ARG A 33 0.49 48.24 -19.98
CA ARG A 33 1.43 48.40 -21.08
C ARG A 33 2.82 48.71 -20.54
N MET A 34 3.84 48.55 -21.37
CA MET A 34 5.19 49.02 -21.07
C MET A 34 5.57 50.20 -21.95
N THR A 35 6.20 51.20 -21.34
CA THR A 35 6.88 52.26 -22.07
C THR A 35 8.22 51.77 -22.63
N ALA A 36 8.74 52.44 -23.67
CA ALA A 36 10.03 52.08 -24.28
C ALA A 36 11.19 52.06 -23.26
N ALA A 37 11.16 52.95 -22.26
CA ALA A 37 12.18 53.00 -21.20
C ALA A 37 12.06 51.84 -20.19
N GLU A 38 10.85 51.32 -19.96
CA GLU A 38 10.65 50.12 -19.14
C GLU A 38 11.07 48.86 -19.89
N GLN A 39 10.75 48.79 -21.18
CA GLN A 39 11.12 47.66 -22.03
C GLN A 39 12.65 47.54 -22.11
N GLN A 40 13.36 48.65 -22.33
CA GLN A 40 14.82 48.65 -22.34
C GLN A 40 15.41 48.18 -21.01
N ARG A 41 14.88 48.65 -19.87
CA ARG A 41 15.33 48.20 -18.55
C ARG A 41 15.11 46.70 -18.32
N ALA A 42 14.00 46.16 -18.82
CA ALA A 42 13.75 44.72 -18.77
C ALA A 42 14.79 43.96 -19.59
N VAL A 43 15.04 44.37 -20.85
CA VAL A 43 16.06 43.76 -21.71
C VAL A 43 17.44 43.81 -21.08
N ASP A 44 17.88 44.97 -20.58
CA ASP A 44 19.19 45.12 -19.92
C ASP A 44 19.31 44.20 -18.69
N ALA A 45 18.23 44.01 -17.94
CA ALA A 45 18.21 43.11 -16.79
C ALA A 45 18.27 41.63 -17.21
N LEU A 46 17.61 41.26 -18.31
CA LEU A 46 17.67 39.90 -18.86
C LEU A 46 19.08 39.57 -19.32
N GLU A 47 19.75 40.50 -20.01
CA GLU A 47 21.16 40.35 -20.41
C GLU A 47 22.11 40.23 -19.20
N ALA A 48 21.78 40.87 -18.08
CA ALA A 48 22.52 40.77 -16.83
C ALA A 48 22.25 39.48 -16.01
N GLY A 49 21.50 38.51 -16.56
CA GLY A 49 21.18 37.25 -15.89
C GLY A 49 20.11 37.38 -14.81
N TRP A 50 19.22 38.37 -14.89
CA TRP A 50 18.14 38.52 -13.90
C TRP A 50 17.22 37.30 -13.82
N LEU A 51 16.99 36.63 -14.96
CA LEU A 51 16.21 35.40 -15.06
C LEU A 51 16.78 34.24 -14.23
N ASP A 52 18.09 34.21 -13.99
CA ASP A 52 18.76 33.12 -13.24
C ASP A 52 18.30 33.00 -11.79
N LYS A 53 17.63 34.05 -11.26
CA LYS A 53 17.05 34.07 -9.92
C LYS A 53 15.71 33.35 -9.83
N TYR A 54 15.12 33.02 -10.98
CA TYR A 54 13.79 32.43 -11.08
C TYR A 54 13.87 31.07 -11.75
N SER A 55 12.89 30.23 -11.45
CA SER A 55 12.72 28.93 -12.09
C SER A 55 11.31 28.84 -12.63
N PHE A 56 11.19 28.57 -13.93
CA PHE A 56 9.91 28.51 -14.66
C PHE A 56 9.56 27.05 -15.01
N GLY A 57 8.29 26.78 -15.31
CA GLY A 57 7.81 25.46 -15.70
C GLY A 57 7.31 24.60 -14.54
N HIS A 58 7.19 25.17 -13.33
CA HIS A 58 6.60 24.47 -12.18
C HIS A 58 5.07 24.33 -12.30
N GLU A 59 4.45 25.24 -13.05
CA GLU A 59 3.04 25.26 -13.44
C GLU A 59 2.67 24.22 -14.51
N GLN A 60 3.64 23.55 -15.15
CA GLN A 60 3.31 22.47 -16.10
C GLN A 60 2.49 21.39 -15.39
N ALA A 61 1.22 21.24 -15.76
CA ALA A 61 0.31 20.20 -15.31
C ALA A 61 0.37 19.01 -16.27
N GLY A 62 0.39 17.78 -15.74
CA GLY A 62 0.47 16.57 -16.57
C GLY A 62 1.20 15.41 -15.88
N ALA A 63 1.14 14.22 -16.49
CA ALA A 63 1.71 12.97 -15.96
C ALA A 63 3.23 12.84 -16.17
N LEU A 64 3.81 13.56 -17.13
CA LEU A 64 5.23 13.51 -17.50
C LEU A 64 5.97 14.75 -16.99
N LYS A 65 6.02 14.95 -15.67
CA LYS A 65 6.82 16.03 -15.09
C LYS A 65 8.24 15.53 -14.78
N PRO A 66 9.29 16.33 -15.07
CA PRO A 66 10.66 15.99 -14.67
C PRO A 66 10.80 15.91 -13.14
N PHE A 67 9.99 16.68 -12.39
CA PHE A 67 9.93 16.65 -10.92
C PHE A 67 8.49 16.42 -10.46
N PRO A 68 8.05 15.17 -10.24
CA PRO A 68 6.71 14.90 -9.75
C PRO A 68 6.59 15.32 -8.28
N VAL A 69 6.09 16.52 -8.06
CA VAL A 69 5.69 16.97 -6.72
C VAL A 69 4.29 16.43 -6.43
N GLN A 70 4.13 15.64 -5.37
CA GLN A 70 2.84 15.11 -4.93
C GLN A 70 2.56 15.57 -3.51
N GLN A 71 1.31 15.90 -3.22
CA GLN A 71 0.87 16.12 -1.84
C GLN A 71 0.19 14.84 -1.33
N ARG A 72 0.67 14.28 -0.21
CA ARG A 72 0.13 13.09 0.45
C ARG A 72 0.03 13.35 1.95
N HIS A 73 -1.17 13.22 2.52
CA HIS A 73 -1.41 13.37 3.97
C HIS A 73 -0.84 14.69 4.55
N GLY A 74 -1.00 15.80 3.83
CA GLY A 74 -0.52 17.12 4.26
C GLY A 74 0.99 17.34 4.09
N ARG A 75 1.76 16.34 3.65
CA ARG A 75 3.17 16.49 3.28
C ARG A 75 3.35 16.65 1.78
N ILE A 76 4.32 17.48 1.39
CA ILE A 76 4.78 17.63 0.01
C ILE A 76 5.92 16.65 -0.20
N ILE A 77 5.74 15.75 -1.15
CA ILE A 77 6.68 14.70 -1.55
C ILE A 77 7.26 15.07 -2.91
N THR A 78 8.58 15.11 -2.98
CA THR A 78 9.43 15.26 -4.15
C THR A 78 10.29 14.01 -4.30
N VAL A 79 11.14 13.97 -5.35
CA VAL A 79 12.06 12.85 -5.57
C VAL A 79 13.09 12.72 -4.44
N ASP A 80 13.50 13.85 -3.87
CA ASP A 80 14.57 13.90 -2.86
C ASP A 80 14.11 13.46 -1.47
N ASN A 81 12.83 13.69 -1.13
CA ASN A 81 12.27 13.37 0.18
C ASN A 81 11.28 12.18 0.16
N ALA A 82 11.31 11.35 -0.89
CA ALA A 82 10.40 10.22 -1.06
C ALA A 82 10.41 9.23 0.12
N HIS A 83 11.53 9.14 0.83
CA HIS A 83 11.70 8.30 2.03
C HIS A 83 10.87 8.78 3.23
N GLU A 84 10.56 10.08 3.31
CA GLU A 84 9.75 10.69 4.38
C GLU A 84 8.26 10.36 4.25
N LEU A 85 7.83 9.73 3.14
CA LEU A 85 6.45 9.32 2.93
C LEU A 85 5.97 8.34 4.00
N ALA A 86 6.86 7.51 4.54
CA ALA A 86 6.54 6.55 5.58
C ALA A 86 6.02 7.23 6.86
N ASP A 87 6.57 8.40 7.20
CA ASP A 87 6.18 9.17 8.39
C ASP A 87 4.80 9.81 8.25
N ALA A 88 4.31 9.97 7.02
CA ALA A 88 3.02 10.58 6.75
C ALA A 88 1.85 9.65 7.10
N PHE A 89 2.12 8.34 7.25
CA PHE A 89 1.10 7.34 7.58
C PHE A 89 1.26 6.87 9.02
N PRO A 90 0.15 6.75 9.77
CA PRO A 90 0.21 6.09 11.07
C PRO A 90 0.62 4.61 10.88
N PRO A 91 1.34 4.03 11.83
CA PRO A 91 1.67 2.61 11.78
C PRO A 91 0.38 1.79 11.71
N HIS A 92 0.33 0.82 10.80
CA HIS A 92 -0.83 -0.07 10.66
C HIS A 92 -1.12 -0.77 12.00
N PRO A 93 -2.38 -1.00 12.41
CA PRO A 93 -2.70 -1.61 13.71
C PRO A 93 -2.03 -2.98 13.93
N GLN A 94 -1.77 -3.72 12.86
CA GLN A 94 -1.10 -5.03 12.91
C GLN A 94 0.42 -4.96 12.84
N SER A 95 1.02 -3.77 12.67
CA SER A 95 2.48 -3.60 12.60
C SER A 95 3.18 -3.95 13.93
N SER A 96 2.47 -3.81 15.06
CA SER A 96 2.96 -4.17 16.39
C SER A 96 2.86 -5.67 16.69
N VAL A 97 2.09 -6.43 15.89
CA VAL A 97 1.87 -7.85 16.12
C VAL A 97 3.03 -8.65 15.53
N SER A 98 3.92 -9.13 16.39
CA SER A 98 4.98 -10.04 15.96
C SER A 98 4.40 -11.38 15.50
N PRO A 99 4.82 -11.90 14.33
CA PRO A 99 4.35 -13.19 13.85
C PRO A 99 4.80 -14.32 14.78
N ARG A 100 3.95 -15.34 14.96
CA ARG A 100 4.25 -16.53 15.79
C ARG A 100 5.46 -17.32 15.27
N PHE A 101 5.75 -17.23 13.98
CA PHE A 101 6.84 -17.95 13.31
C PHE A 101 7.80 -16.97 12.66
N ALA A 102 9.10 -17.18 12.87
CA ALA A 102 10.15 -16.37 12.26
C ALA A 102 10.21 -16.56 10.74
N THR A 103 9.97 -17.77 10.25
CA THR A 103 9.98 -18.08 8.81
C THR A 103 8.71 -18.79 8.36
N GLN A 104 8.41 -18.68 7.06
CA GLN A 104 7.30 -19.41 6.44
C GLN A 104 7.51 -20.93 6.51
N GLN A 105 8.77 -21.39 6.49
CA GLN A 105 9.12 -22.80 6.58
C GLN A 105 8.75 -23.37 7.95
N ASP A 106 9.05 -22.65 9.04
CA ASP A 106 8.71 -23.08 10.41
C ASP A 106 7.20 -23.22 10.59
N MET A 107 6.44 -22.23 10.08
CA MET A 107 4.98 -22.28 10.08
C MET A 107 4.45 -23.51 9.32
N ARG A 108 5.03 -23.83 8.15
CA ARG A 108 4.62 -25.00 7.35
C ARG A 108 4.95 -26.32 8.05
N MET A 109 6.12 -26.40 8.68
CA MET A 109 6.54 -27.57 9.45
C MET A 109 5.62 -27.79 10.66
N GLN A 110 5.34 -26.73 11.42
CA GLN A 110 4.41 -26.80 12.54
C GLN A 110 3.02 -27.25 12.11
N ARG A 111 2.46 -26.68 11.04
CA ARG A 111 1.15 -27.12 10.50
C ARG A 111 1.14 -28.59 10.11
N LYS A 112 2.23 -29.10 9.54
CA LYS A 112 2.37 -30.52 9.17
C LYS A 112 2.42 -31.41 10.40
N THR A 113 3.16 -31.01 11.43
CA THR A 113 3.24 -31.72 12.71
C THR A 113 1.91 -31.72 13.45
N GLU A 114 1.24 -30.57 13.56
CA GLU A 114 -0.09 -30.46 14.18
C GLU A 114 -1.12 -31.34 13.47
N ARG A 115 -1.09 -31.39 12.13
CA ARG A 115 -1.95 -32.29 11.34
C ARG A 115 -1.68 -33.76 11.66
N ARG A 116 -0.41 -34.18 11.71
CA ARG A 116 -0.02 -35.56 12.05
C ARG A 116 -0.46 -35.93 13.46
N ASN A 117 -0.19 -35.06 14.43
CA ASN A 117 -0.55 -35.29 15.83
C ASN A 117 -2.07 -35.39 16.01
N ARG A 118 -2.84 -34.53 15.35
CA ARG A 118 -4.30 -34.60 15.35
C ARG A 118 -4.81 -35.90 14.73
N SER A 119 -4.22 -36.33 13.64
CA SER A 119 -4.58 -37.61 13.00
C SER A 119 -4.29 -38.80 13.91
N ALA A 120 -3.13 -38.82 14.57
CA ALA A 120 -2.76 -39.87 15.51
C ALA A 120 -3.75 -39.91 16.68
N ALA A 121 -4.03 -38.76 17.32
CA ALA A 121 -4.97 -38.67 18.42
C ALA A 121 -6.39 -39.14 18.05
N LEU A 122 -6.85 -38.87 16.82
CA LEU A 122 -8.13 -39.38 16.33
C LEU A 122 -8.10 -40.90 16.13
N ASN A 123 -7.00 -41.46 15.62
CA ASN A 123 -6.85 -42.90 15.47
C ASN A 123 -6.84 -43.60 16.83
N ASP A 124 -6.07 -43.09 17.79
CA ASP A 124 -5.98 -43.64 19.14
C ASP A 124 -7.35 -43.62 19.83
N ALA A 125 -8.10 -42.52 19.70
CA ALA A 125 -9.45 -42.42 20.23
C ALA A 125 -10.44 -43.38 19.56
N TRP A 126 -10.24 -43.68 18.27
CA TRP A 126 -11.04 -44.66 17.54
C TRP A 126 -10.70 -46.09 17.98
N GLU A 127 -9.42 -46.45 18.09
CA GLU A 127 -8.96 -47.76 18.54
C GLU A 127 -9.39 -48.06 19.99
N ALA A 128 -9.38 -47.05 20.86
CA ALA A 128 -9.87 -47.19 22.24
C ALA A 128 -11.37 -47.53 22.30
N ARG A 129 -12.16 -47.09 21.32
CA ARG A 129 -13.61 -47.38 21.24
C ARG A 129 -13.92 -48.64 20.44
N ASN A 130 -13.01 -49.07 19.58
CA ASN A 130 -13.20 -50.19 18.67
C ASN A 130 -12.04 -51.18 18.87
N PRO A 131 -12.12 -52.04 19.90
CA PRO A 131 -11.11 -53.05 20.16
C PRO A 131 -10.92 -53.95 18.93
N ARG A 132 -9.66 -54.23 18.56
CA ARG A 132 -9.32 -55.07 17.40
C ARG A 132 -9.81 -56.51 17.53
N LEU A 133 -9.93 -56.99 18.76
CA LEU A 133 -10.47 -58.30 19.08
C LEU A 133 -11.64 -58.09 20.04
N VAL A 134 -12.84 -58.41 19.57
CA VAL A 134 -14.01 -58.54 20.44
C VAL A 134 -14.13 -60.03 20.76
N PRO A 135 -14.17 -60.43 22.05
CA PRO A 135 -14.40 -61.82 22.40
C PRO A 135 -15.68 -62.31 21.72
N GLU A 136 -15.62 -63.49 21.09
CA GLU A 136 -16.83 -64.09 20.52
C GLU A 136 -17.84 -64.29 21.65
N PRO A 137 -19.13 -63.93 21.43
CA PRO A 137 -20.15 -64.23 22.40
C PRO A 137 -20.23 -65.76 22.57
N GLU A 138 -20.40 -66.21 23.81
CA GLU A 138 -20.61 -67.63 24.06
C GLU A 138 -21.79 -68.14 23.23
N HIS A 139 -21.57 -69.19 22.45
CA HIS A 139 -22.62 -69.78 21.62
C HIS A 139 -23.61 -70.54 22.54
N ALA A 140 -24.72 -69.89 22.88
CA ALA A 140 -25.84 -70.55 23.53
C ALA A 140 -26.80 -71.12 22.47
N GLN A 141 -27.18 -72.38 22.61
CA GLN A 141 -28.28 -72.95 21.83
C GLN A 141 -29.57 -72.17 22.14
N GLU A 142 -30.42 -71.98 21.12
CA GLU A 142 -31.76 -71.45 21.33
C GLU A 142 -32.45 -72.28 22.43
N PHE A 143 -33.02 -71.61 23.45
CA PHE A 143 -33.63 -72.20 24.65
C PHE A 143 -32.68 -72.81 25.70
N HIS A 144 -31.38 -72.54 25.63
CA HIS A 144 -30.47 -72.89 26.72
C HIS A 144 -30.85 -72.15 28.01
N VAL A 145 -31.23 -72.90 29.04
CA VAL A 145 -31.46 -72.37 30.38
C VAL A 145 -30.22 -72.65 31.23
N ALA A 146 -29.44 -71.61 31.55
CA ALA A 146 -28.19 -71.76 32.30
C ALA A 146 -28.37 -72.34 33.71
N SER A 147 -29.59 -72.27 34.25
CA SER A 147 -29.95 -72.89 35.53
C SER A 147 -31.38 -73.43 35.42
N PRO A 148 -31.57 -74.64 34.89
CA PRO A 148 -32.91 -75.19 34.71
C PRO A 148 -33.55 -75.45 36.08
N PRO A 149 -34.86 -75.18 36.24
CA PRO A 149 -35.56 -75.35 37.52
C PRO A 149 -35.66 -76.82 37.96
N MET A 150 -35.44 -77.77 37.05
CA MET A 150 -35.40 -79.20 37.33
C MET A 150 -34.07 -79.76 36.85
N THR A 151 -33.31 -80.37 37.76
CA THR A 151 -31.97 -80.94 37.49
C THR A 151 -32.01 -82.41 37.11
N ASN A 152 -33.16 -83.07 37.23
CA ASN A 152 -33.34 -84.50 37.04
C ASN A 152 -34.78 -84.82 36.65
N ILE A 153 -34.95 -85.75 35.70
CA ILE A 153 -36.23 -86.34 35.32
C ILE A 153 -36.24 -87.74 35.96
N ALA A 154 -37.15 -87.99 36.91
CA ALA A 154 -37.37 -89.34 37.40
C ALA A 154 -38.06 -90.15 36.29
N GLN A 155 -37.46 -91.29 35.91
CA GLN A 155 -38.06 -92.27 34.99
C GLN A 155 -38.96 -93.24 35.74
#